data_AF-A0A168EW99-F1
#
_entry.id   AF-A0A168EW99-F1
#
_cell.length_a   1.000
_cell.length_b   1.000
_cell.length_c   1.000
_cell.angle_alpha   90.00
_cell.angle_beta   90.00
_cell.angle_gamma   90.00
#
_symmetry.space_group_name_H-M   'P 1'
#
loop_
_entity.id
_entity.type
_entity.pdbx_description
1 polymer ?
#
loop_
_entity_poly.entity_id
_entity_poly.type
_entity_poly.pdbx_seq_one_letter_code
_entity_poly.pdbx_strand_id
1 'polypeptide(L)' 'MEQMNKRDESPVFNVEQMSKLVENESFLKMVFNDLIQQGNAPESVLETLFWSEVAEDSVYSFQYNKFASK' A
#
# COMPACT_ATOMS: atom_id res chain seq x y z
N MET A 1 -17.83 -30.26 6.30
CA MET A 1 -17.54 -28.99 5.58
C MET A 1 -17.30 -27.94 6.64
N GLU A 2 -16.06 -27.82 7.10
CA GLU A 2 -15.70 -26.73 8.02
C GLU A 2 -15.59 -25.45 7.20
N GLN A 3 -16.48 -24.51 7.50
CA GLN A 3 -16.41 -23.16 6.96
C GLN A 3 -15.14 -22.51 7.51
N MET A 4 -14.11 -22.44 6.66
CA MET A 4 -12.93 -21.63 6.93
C MET A 4 -13.39 -20.19 7.10
N ASN A 5 -13.44 -19.74 8.34
CA ASN A 5 -13.55 -18.33 8.68
C ASN A 5 -12.20 -17.69 8.32
N LYS A 6 -11.93 -17.53 7.02
CA LYS A 6 -10.85 -16.68 6.53
C LYS A 6 -11.21 -15.29 7.01
N ARG A 7 -10.54 -14.83 8.06
CA ARG A 7 -10.49 -13.39 8.32
C ARG A 7 -10.07 -12.77 7.00
N ASP A 8 -10.81 -11.78 6.54
CA ASP A 8 -10.39 -10.97 5.40
C ASP A 8 -9.10 -10.28 5.84
N GLU A 9 -7.94 -10.93 5.61
CA GLU A 9 -6.60 -10.40 5.90
C GLU A 9 -6.10 -9.49 4.77
N SER A 10 -7.00 -9.16 3.85
CA SER A 10 -6.78 -8.17 2.80
C SER A 10 -6.41 -6.84 3.47
N PRO A 11 -5.28 -6.22 3.10
CA PRO A 11 -4.89 -4.95 3.67
C PRO A 11 -5.96 -3.90 3.37
N VAL A 12 -6.12 -2.91 4.26
CA VAL A 12 -7.02 -1.76 4.07
C VAL A 12 -6.17 -0.52 3.88
N PHE A 13 -6.57 0.36 2.95
CA PHE A 13 -5.84 1.59 2.67
C PHE A 13 -5.73 2.49 3.90
N ASN A 14 -4.51 2.91 4.20
CA ASN A 14 -4.16 3.85 5.25
C ASN A 14 -3.01 4.73 4.77
N VAL A 15 -3.25 6.03 4.76
CA VAL A 15 -2.30 7.04 4.23
C VAL A 15 -0.96 7.00 4.95
N GLU A 16 -0.96 6.85 6.28
CA GLU A 16 0.27 6.87 7.09
C GLU A 16 1.11 5.62 6.82
N GLN A 17 0.49 4.44 6.77
CA GLN A 17 1.14 3.17 6.45
C GLN A 17 1.71 3.18 5.03
N MET A 18 0.91 3.65 4.06
CA MET A 18 1.35 3.71 2.67
C MET A 18 2.48 4.70 2.48
N SER A 19 2.44 5.85 3.16
CA SER A 19 3.53 6.83 3.15
C SER A 19 4.84 6.21 3.65
N LYS A 20 4.80 5.48 4.79
CA LYS A 20 5.97 4.77 5.32
C LYS A 20 6.49 3.72 4.34
N LEU A 21 5.61 2.95 3.71
CA LEU A 21 6.01 1.96 2.71
C LEU A 21 6.71 2.63 1.51
N VAL A 22 6.12 3.69 0.96
CA VAL A 22 6.69 4.46 -0.16
C VAL A 22 8.05 5.05 0.21
N GLU A 23 8.24 5.53 1.44
CA GLU A 23 9.53 6.08 1.86
C GLU A 23 10.63 5.02 1.96
N ASN A 24 10.28 3.78 2.30
CA ASN A 24 11.21 2.67 2.49
C ASN A 24 11.47 1.87 1.20
N GLU A 25 10.53 1.83 0.26
CA GLU A 25 10.63 1.07 -0.99
C GLU A 25 11.04 1.97 -2.16
N SER A 26 12.27 1.81 -2.64
CA SER A 26 12.88 2.70 -3.65
C SER A 26 12.07 2.80 -4.95
N PHE A 27 11.48 1.69 -5.40
CA PHE A 27 10.62 1.67 -6.58
C PHE A 27 9.34 2.49 -6.37
N LEU A 28 8.61 2.23 -5.28
CA LEU A 28 7.39 2.96 -4.95
C LEU A 28 7.66 4.45 -4.76
N LYS A 29 8.79 4.81 -4.14
CA LYS A 29 9.23 6.20 -4.00
C LYS A 29 9.44 6.89 -5.34
N MET A 30 10.07 6.20 -6.29
CA MET A 30 10.31 6.72 -7.63
C MET A 30 9.00 6.98 -8.37
N VAL A 31 8.08 6.00 -8.39
CA VAL A 31 6.78 6.13 -9.04
C VAL A 31 5.93 7.21 -8.37
N PHE A 32 5.90 7.25 -7.03
CA PHE A 32 5.21 8.29 -6.28
C PHE A 32 5.69 9.69 -6.68
N ASN A 33 7.01 9.92 -6.69
CA ASN A 33 7.56 11.22 -7.05
C ASN A 33 7.23 11.64 -8.49
N ASP A 34 7.27 10.71 -9.45
CA ASP A 34 6.91 10.99 -10.83
C ASP A 34 5.44 11.43 -10.95
N LEU A 35 4.53 10.71 -10.29
CA LEU A 35 3.10 11.05 -10.29
C LEU A 35 2.80 12.38 -9.58
N ILE A 36 3.54 12.71 -8.51
CA ILE A 36 3.47 14.05 -7.89
C ILE A 36 3.93 15.14 -8.85
N GLN A 37 5.03 14.92 -9.59
CA GLN A 37 5.55 15.89 -10.57
C GLN A 37 4.58 16.14 -11.72
N GLN A 38 3.74 15.15 -12.05
CA GLN A 38 2.65 15.30 -13.02
C GLN A 38 1.45 16.11 -12.48
N GLY A 39 1.46 16.53 -11.22
CA GLY A 39 0.44 17.37 -10.60
C GLY A 39 -0.68 16.61 -9.89
N ASN A 40 -0.50 15.31 -9.64
CA ASN A 40 -1.50 14.52 -8.91
C ASN A 40 -1.48 14.83 -7.41
N ALA A 41 -2.64 14.72 -6.76
CA ALA A 41 -2.73 14.89 -5.31
C ALA A 41 -2.03 13.74 -4.58
N PRO A 42 -1.19 14.01 -3.56
CA PRO A 42 -0.42 12.97 -2.87
C PRO A 42 -1.25 11.80 -2.34
N GLU A 43 -2.39 12.08 -1.71
CA GLU A 43 -3.27 11.05 -1.15
C GLU A 43 -3.84 10.13 -2.23
N SER A 44 -4.26 10.69 -3.38
CA SER A 44 -4.77 9.90 -4.51
C SER A 44 -3.69 9.03 -5.14
N VAL A 45 -2.43 9.49 -5.18
CA VAL A 45 -1.30 8.69 -5.64
C VAL A 45 -1.04 7.52 -4.68
N LEU A 46 -1.06 7.76 -3.36
CA LEU A 46 -0.89 6.70 -2.37
C LEU A 46 -2.00 5.65 -2.46
N GLU A 47 -3.26 6.08 -2.63
CA GLU A 47 -4.39 5.16 -2.81
C GLU A 47 -4.26 4.32 -4.09
N THR A 48 -3.83 4.94 -5.19
CA THR A 48 -3.61 4.24 -6.46
C THR A 48 -2.51 3.18 -6.33
N LEU A 49 -1.38 3.54 -5.71
CA LEU A 49 -0.27 2.61 -5.47
C LEU A 49 -0.67 1.49 -4.52
N PHE A 50 -1.52 1.77 -3.53
CA PHE A 50 -2.05 0.76 -2.65
C PHE A 50 -2.88 -0.28 -3.40
N TRP A 51 -3.84 0.14 -4.23
CA TRP A 51 -4.68 -0.80 -4.97
C TRP A 51 -3.89 -1.57 -6.05
N SER A 52 -2.92 -0.93 -6.68
CA SER A 52 -2.14 -1.54 -7.78
C SER A 52 -1.08 -2.51 -7.27
N GLU A 53 -0.39 -2.15 -6.18
CA GLU A 53 0.81 -2.86 -5.74
C GLU A 53 0.60 -3.60 -4.41
N VAL A 54 -0.30 -3.15 -3.54
CA VAL A 54 -0.44 -3.71 -2.18
C VAL A 54 -1.65 -4.64 -2.05
N ALA A 55 -2.79 -4.28 -2.62
CA ALA A 55 -4.02 -5.05 -2.47
C ALA A 55 -3.98 -6.42 -3.16
N GLU A 56 -3.25 -6.53 -4.27
CA GLU A 56 -3.17 -7.75 -5.09
C GLU A 56 -1.84 -8.51 -4.93
N ASP A 57 -0.77 -7.88 -4.41
CA ASP A 57 0.55 -8.50 -4.27
C ASP A 57 0.86 -8.94 -2.83
N SER A 58 1.19 -10.22 -2.66
CA SER A 58 1.59 -10.84 -1.39
C SER A 58 2.86 -10.26 -0.74
N VAL A 59 3.82 -9.74 -1.52
CA VAL A 59 5.10 -9.21 -1.02
C VAL A 59 4.88 -7.81 -0.44
N TYR A 60 4.22 -6.94 -1.21
CA TYR A 60 3.94 -5.58 -0.76
C TYR A 60 2.87 -5.53 0.31
N SER A 61 1.85 -6.39 0.29
CA SER A 61 0.93 -6.54 1.43
C SER A 61 1.65 -6.95 2.71
N PHE A 62 2.63 -7.87 2.64
CA PHE A 62 3.44 -8.20 3.81
C PHE A 62 4.29 -7.02 4.30
N GLN A 63 4.95 -6.30 3.39
CA GLN A 63 5.74 -5.11 3.73
C GLN A 63 4.88 -4.00 4.33
N TYR A 64 3.73 -3.74 3.71
CA TYR A 64 2.72 -2.78 4.16
C TYR A 64 2.24 -3.08 5.58
N ASN A 65 1.91 -4.34 5.85
CA ASN A 65 1.44 -4.78 7.16
C ASN A 65 2.49 -4.64 8.27
N LYS A 66 3.80 -4.57 7.97
CA LYS A 66 4.82 -4.24 8.99
C LYS A 66 4.68 -2.83 9.55
N PHE A 67 4.10 -1.93 8.76
CA PHE A 67 3.85 -0.55 9.17
C PHE A 67 2.48 -0.38 9.83
N ALA A 68 1.66 -1.43 9.89
CA ALA A 68 0.44 -1.43 10.68
C ALA A 68 0.77 -1.26 12.16
N SER A 69 0.40 -0.11 12.72
CA SER A 69 0.71 0.25 14.10
C SER A 69 0.17 -0.77 15.10
N LYS A 70 1.02 -1.11 16.08
CA LYS A 70 0.62 -1.69 17.38
C LYS A 70 -0.27 -0.72 18.17
#